data_AF-A0A0P7TUP6-F1
#
_entry.id   AF-A0A0P7TUP6-F1
#
_cell.length_a   1.000
_cell.length_b   1.000
_cell.length_c   1.000
_cell.angle_alpha   90.00
_cell.angle_beta   90.00
_cell.angle_gamma   90.00
#
_symmetry.space_group_name_H-M   'P 1'
#
loop_
_entity.id
_entity.type
_entity.pdbx_description
1 polymer ?
#
loop_
_entity_poly.entity_id
_entity_poly.type
_entity_poly.pdbx_seq_one_letter_code
_entity_poly.pdbx_strand_id
1 'polypeptide(L)'
;MGPAKVEVPSPKRFLLKSSEPKLTEKKPFAYMACGKQRKPPVPPKSENPLKSIQRRKKDFIKTNAIENIRAMPRKPQPIYADTRNGDKHPLESSGLVPKYVKKKSYGQTPEYLQQRKEEARRAQEEYENYIKKHLQQKAMKHLSEEERETVLRGLKTNWRELHHQYQGLPFVTDTLRKKRRKEMLELDMKQLEKDIDLIERHKLIYITSD
;
A
#
# COMPACT_ATOMS: atom_id res chain seq x y z
N MET A 1 -25.80 42.19 -2.15
CA MET A 1 -26.43 43.47 -2.57
C MET A 1 -27.81 43.14 -3.12
N GLY A 2 -28.88 43.45 -2.38
CA GLY A 2 -30.26 43.19 -2.82
C GLY A 2 -30.73 44.18 -3.90
N PRO A 3 -31.98 44.06 -4.38
CA PRO A 3 -32.51 44.99 -5.37
C PRO A 3 -32.46 46.43 -4.86
N ALA A 4 -32.04 47.37 -5.72
CA ALA A 4 -31.77 48.76 -5.35
C ALA A 4 -33.01 49.55 -4.89
N LYS A 5 -34.21 49.10 -5.27
CA LYS A 5 -35.50 49.54 -4.73
C LYS A 5 -36.31 48.30 -4.39
N VAL A 6 -36.73 48.19 -3.14
CA VAL A 6 -37.62 47.13 -2.67
C VAL A 6 -39.05 47.59 -2.92
N GLU A 7 -39.77 46.88 -3.79
CA GLU A 7 -41.19 47.15 -4.03
C GLU A 7 -42.00 46.80 -2.77
N VAL A 8 -42.85 47.72 -2.32
CA VAL A 8 -43.70 47.53 -1.14
C VAL A 8 -44.85 46.60 -1.54
N PRO A 9 -45.09 45.48 -0.82
CA PRO A 9 -46.11 44.52 -1.21
C PRO A 9 -47.51 45.14 -1.13
N SER A 10 -48.27 45.06 -2.23
CA SER A 10 -49.67 45.51 -2.28
C SER A 10 -50.55 44.61 -1.39
N PRO A 11 -51.45 45.17 -0.56
CA PRO A 11 -52.31 44.40 0.36
C PRO A 11 -53.20 43.35 -0.31
N LYS A 12 -53.39 43.46 -1.64
CA LYS A 12 -54.19 42.53 -2.44
C LYS A 12 -53.42 41.28 -2.90
N ARG A 13 -52.10 41.23 -2.75
CA ARG A 13 -51.23 40.11 -3.19
C ARG A 13 -50.73 39.29 -2.00
N PHE A 14 -51.66 38.80 -1.18
CA PHE A 14 -51.34 37.85 -0.11
C PHE A 14 -51.40 36.41 -0.62
N LEU A 15 -50.63 35.52 0.01
CA LEU A 15 -50.50 34.12 -0.39
C LEU A 15 -51.78 33.36 0.00
N LEU A 16 -52.46 32.77 -0.99
CA LEU A 16 -53.68 31.99 -0.78
C LEU A 16 -53.34 30.52 -0.51
N LYS A 17 -54.13 29.87 0.34
CA LYS A 17 -53.91 28.50 0.86
C LYS A 17 -53.71 27.41 -0.22
N SER A 18 -54.02 27.68 -1.49
CA SER A 18 -53.87 26.72 -2.60
C SER A 18 -52.67 26.99 -3.52
N SER A 19 -51.71 27.84 -3.14
CA SER A 19 -50.54 28.14 -3.97
C SER A 19 -49.36 27.17 -3.78
N GLU A 20 -49.60 25.99 -3.23
CA GLU A 20 -48.58 24.95 -3.08
C GLU A 20 -48.28 24.29 -4.44
N PRO A 21 -47.01 23.92 -4.73
CA PRO A 21 -46.65 23.26 -5.98
C PRO A 21 -47.34 21.89 -6.08
N LYS A 22 -48.12 21.68 -7.13
CA LYS A 22 -48.78 20.39 -7.40
C LYS A 22 -47.72 19.32 -7.68
N LEU A 23 -47.75 18.22 -6.92
CA LEU A 23 -46.90 17.05 -7.16
C LEU A 23 -47.21 16.44 -8.53
N THR A 24 -46.16 16.08 -9.26
CA THR A 24 -46.27 15.39 -10.55
C THR A 24 -46.71 13.93 -10.36
N GLU A 25 -47.38 13.39 -11.38
CA GLU A 25 -47.87 12.00 -11.36
C GLU A 25 -46.73 10.99 -11.23
N LYS A 26 -46.94 9.95 -10.41
CA LYS A 26 -45.94 8.90 -10.16
C LYS A 26 -45.68 8.09 -11.43
N LYS A 27 -44.47 8.20 -11.96
CA LYS A 27 -43.97 7.31 -13.03
C LYS A 27 -43.17 6.15 -12.45
N PRO A 28 -43.25 4.94 -13.03
CA PRO A 28 -42.42 3.83 -12.61
C PRO A 28 -40.94 4.19 -12.78
N PHE A 29 -40.19 4.10 -11.69
CA PHE A 29 -38.78 4.42 -11.65
C PHE A 29 -37.98 3.29 -12.31
N ALA A 30 -37.30 3.60 -13.42
CA ALA A 30 -36.41 2.68 -14.11
C ALA A 30 -34.96 3.17 -13.97
N TYR A 31 -34.09 2.38 -13.34
CA TYR A 31 -32.65 2.63 -13.35
C TYR A 31 -32.13 2.54 -14.78
N MET A 32 -31.40 3.55 -15.28
CA MET A 32 -30.85 3.59 -16.64
C MET A 32 -29.91 2.41 -16.99
N ALA A 33 -29.49 1.62 -15.98
CA ALA A 33 -28.64 0.45 -16.13
C ALA A 33 -29.39 -0.91 -16.09
N CYS A 34 -30.71 -0.93 -15.86
CA CYS A 34 -31.49 -2.15 -15.62
C CYS A 34 -31.88 -2.91 -16.92
N GLY A 35 -31.71 -2.30 -18.10
CA GLY A 35 -32.15 -2.87 -19.38
C GLY A 35 -31.21 -3.90 -20.02
N LYS A 36 -30.01 -4.14 -19.47
CA LYS A 36 -29.06 -5.10 -20.04
C LYS A 36 -29.10 -6.40 -19.24
N GLN A 37 -29.90 -7.36 -19.69
CA GLN A 37 -29.85 -8.75 -19.22
C GLN A 37 -28.39 -9.24 -19.35
N ARG A 38 -27.69 -9.40 -18.23
CA ARG A 38 -26.25 -9.76 -18.21
C ARG A 38 -25.97 -11.19 -18.68
N LYS A 39 -26.99 -12.06 -18.71
CA LYS A 39 -26.89 -13.48 -19.07
C LYS A 39 -27.87 -13.80 -20.19
N PRO A 40 -27.50 -14.68 -21.15
CA PRO A 40 -28.44 -15.17 -22.14
C PRO A 40 -29.57 -15.96 -21.46
N PRO A 41 -30.77 -15.99 -22.05
CA PRO A 41 -31.86 -16.81 -21.55
C PRO A 41 -31.49 -18.30 -21.63
N VAL A 42 -32.08 -19.09 -20.72
CA VAL A 42 -31.91 -20.54 -20.72
C VAL A 42 -32.57 -21.12 -21.98
N PRO A 43 -31.91 -22.05 -22.70
CA PRO A 43 -32.50 -22.66 -23.90
C PRO A 43 -33.82 -23.37 -23.57
N PRO A 44 -34.86 -23.24 -24.41
CA PRO A 44 -36.15 -23.86 -24.18
C PRO A 44 -36.10 -25.38 -24.34
N LYS A 45 -36.99 -26.08 -23.63
CA LYS A 45 -37.08 -27.56 -23.64
C LYS A 45 -37.33 -28.16 -25.04
N SER A 46 -37.88 -27.37 -25.96
CA SER A 46 -38.14 -27.75 -27.35
C SER A 46 -36.91 -27.62 -28.26
N GLU A 47 -35.88 -26.90 -27.84
CA GLU A 47 -34.66 -26.70 -28.63
C GLU A 47 -33.81 -27.98 -28.55
N ASN A 48 -33.80 -28.72 -29.65
CA ASN A 48 -32.87 -29.83 -29.81
C ASN A 48 -31.46 -29.26 -30.03
N PRO A 49 -30.42 -29.82 -29.38
CA PRO A 49 -29.06 -29.35 -29.59
C PRO A 49 -28.71 -29.43 -31.08
N LEU A 50 -27.87 -28.52 -31.58
CA LEU A 50 -27.36 -28.58 -32.96
C LEU A 50 -26.68 -29.95 -33.17
N LYS A 51 -27.38 -30.87 -33.84
CA LYS A 51 -26.91 -32.22 -34.18
C LYS A 51 -25.94 -32.17 -35.37
N SER A 52 -24.96 -31.26 -35.32
CA SER A 52 -24.11 -30.93 -36.48
C SER A 52 -23.12 -32.03 -36.85
N ILE A 53 -22.90 -33.06 -36.02
CA ILE A 53 -21.80 -34.03 -36.26
C ILE A 53 -22.21 -35.51 -36.25
N GLN A 54 -23.40 -35.90 -35.78
CA GLN A 54 -23.67 -37.32 -35.45
C GLN A 54 -24.95 -37.94 -36.05
N ARG A 55 -25.25 -37.68 -37.34
CA ARG A 55 -26.38 -38.33 -38.03
C ARG A 55 -26.05 -38.97 -39.38
N ARG A 56 -24.78 -39.17 -39.72
CA ARG A 56 -24.47 -40.11 -40.81
C ARG A 56 -24.32 -41.49 -40.21
N LYS A 57 -24.94 -42.50 -40.84
CA LYS A 57 -24.70 -43.92 -40.56
C LYS A 57 -23.23 -44.22 -40.86
N LYS A 58 -22.36 -43.99 -39.85
CA LYS A 58 -20.92 -44.22 -39.93
C LYS A 58 -20.74 -45.74 -40.01
N ASP A 59 -20.17 -46.20 -41.11
CA ASP A 59 -19.82 -47.61 -41.26
C ASP A 59 -18.54 -47.87 -40.47
N PHE A 60 -18.69 -48.31 -39.22
CA PHE A 60 -17.58 -48.53 -38.30
C PHE A 60 -16.57 -49.56 -38.83
N ILE A 61 -17.02 -50.52 -39.64
CA ILE A 61 -16.15 -51.54 -40.22
C ILE A 61 -15.18 -50.88 -41.21
N LYS A 62 -15.72 -50.09 -42.14
CA LYS A 62 -14.90 -49.38 -43.14
C LYS A 62 -14.01 -48.32 -42.50
N THR A 63 -14.49 -47.64 -41.47
CA THR A 63 -13.69 -46.57 -40.84
C THR A 63 -12.54 -47.14 -40.04
N ASN A 64 -12.76 -48.23 -39.30
CA ASN A 64 -11.70 -48.90 -38.54
C ASN A 64 -10.66 -49.51 -39.49
N ALA A 65 -11.09 -50.07 -40.62
CA ALA A 65 -10.18 -50.59 -41.64
C ALA A 65 -9.30 -49.48 -42.23
N ILE A 66 -9.89 -48.36 -42.65
CA ILE A 66 -9.15 -47.21 -43.18
C ILE A 66 -8.22 -46.60 -42.14
N GLU A 67 -8.67 -46.51 -40.88
CA GLU A 67 -7.87 -46.00 -39.77
C GLU A 67 -6.65 -46.89 -39.51
N ASN A 68 -6.80 -48.21 -39.51
CA ASN A 68 -5.69 -49.13 -39.29
C ASN A 68 -4.71 -49.18 -40.48
N ILE A 69 -5.20 -49.09 -41.72
CA ILE A 69 -4.35 -49.00 -42.91
C ILE A 69 -3.53 -47.71 -42.92
N ARG A 70 -4.13 -46.60 -42.47
CA ARG A 70 -3.47 -45.28 -42.39
C ARG A 70 -2.68 -45.09 -41.10
N ALA A 71 -2.80 -45.99 -40.13
CA ALA A 71 -2.09 -45.89 -38.88
C ALA A 71 -0.59 -46.01 -39.15
N MET A 72 0.18 -45.06 -38.63
CA MET A 72 1.63 -45.18 -38.67
C MET A 72 2.07 -46.37 -37.83
N PRO A 73 3.06 -47.17 -38.29
CA PRO A 73 3.58 -48.27 -37.50
C PRO A 73 4.13 -47.75 -36.16
N ARG A 74 3.95 -48.54 -35.11
CA ARG A 74 4.47 -48.20 -33.78
C ARG A 74 5.99 -48.04 -33.87
N LYS A 75 6.52 -46.99 -33.25
CA LYS A 75 7.96 -46.80 -33.13
C LYS A 75 8.54 -48.03 -32.40
N PRO A 76 9.53 -48.73 -32.98
CA PRO A 76 10.15 -49.88 -32.33
C PRO A 76 10.87 -49.43 -31.06
N GLN A 77 11.02 -50.34 -30.09
CA GLN A 77 11.83 -50.06 -28.92
C GLN A 77 13.28 -49.76 -29.35
N PRO A 78 13.92 -48.74 -28.77
CA PRO A 78 15.30 -48.43 -29.09
C PRO A 78 16.19 -49.59 -28.62
N ILE A 79 16.99 -50.10 -29.55
CA ILE A 79 17.87 -51.25 -29.36
C ILE A 79 19.29 -50.90 -29.81
N TYR A 80 20.29 -51.52 -29.21
CA TYR A 80 21.66 -51.51 -29.70
C TYR A 80 22.08 -52.91 -30.13
N ALA A 81 23.02 -52.98 -31.07
CA ALA A 81 23.65 -54.22 -31.50
C ALA A 81 25.07 -54.27 -30.95
N ASP A 82 25.44 -55.38 -30.31
CA ASP A 82 26.75 -55.55 -29.67
C ASP A 82 27.69 -56.41 -30.53
N THR A 83 27.17 -57.51 -31.08
CA THR A 83 27.97 -58.48 -31.84
C THR A 83 27.91 -58.23 -33.35
N ARG A 84 28.96 -58.70 -34.06
CA ARG A 84 29.01 -58.72 -35.53
C ARG A 84 27.86 -59.52 -36.17
N ASN A 85 27.31 -60.48 -35.43
CA ASN A 85 26.18 -61.32 -35.85
C ASN A 85 24.82 -60.66 -35.60
N GLY A 86 24.78 -59.48 -34.97
CA GLY A 86 23.58 -58.68 -34.82
C GLY A 86 22.71 -59.06 -33.62
N ASP A 87 23.31 -59.52 -32.51
CA ASP A 87 22.58 -59.71 -31.26
C ASP A 87 22.08 -58.36 -30.73
N LYS A 88 20.77 -58.27 -30.47
CA LYS A 88 20.06 -57.03 -30.14
C LYS A 88 19.67 -57.00 -28.68
N HIS A 89 19.99 -55.90 -28.01
CA HIS A 89 19.63 -55.67 -26.62
C HIS A 89 18.89 -54.33 -26.46
N PRO A 90 18.02 -54.19 -25.43
CA PRO A 90 17.35 -52.92 -25.15
C PRO A 90 18.36 -51.81 -24.82
N LEU A 91 18.15 -50.62 -25.41
CA LEU A 91 19.06 -49.49 -25.25
C LEU A 91 19.00 -48.87 -23.83
N GLU A 92 17.86 -48.95 -23.14
CA GLU A 92 17.67 -48.35 -21.80
C GLU A 92 18.53 -49.01 -20.70
N SER A 93 18.80 -50.31 -20.83
CA SER A 93 19.58 -51.09 -19.85
C SER A 93 21.08 -51.12 -20.14
N SER A 94 21.50 -50.68 -21.32
CA SER A 94 22.89 -50.83 -21.80
C SER A 94 23.90 -49.87 -21.18
N GLY A 95 23.42 -48.81 -20.50
CA GLY A 95 24.28 -47.73 -20.00
C GLY A 95 24.82 -46.78 -21.08
N LEU A 96 24.49 -47.01 -22.36
CA LEU A 96 24.80 -46.10 -23.47
C LEU A 96 23.96 -44.81 -23.42
N VAL A 97 22.83 -44.85 -22.71
CA VAL A 97 21.95 -43.70 -22.49
C VAL A 97 22.23 -43.09 -21.12
N PRO A 98 22.50 -41.76 -21.05
CA PRO A 98 22.75 -41.10 -19.79
C PRO A 98 21.51 -41.14 -18.89
N LYS A 99 21.64 -41.76 -17.71
CA LYS A 99 20.63 -41.72 -16.65
C LYS A 99 20.82 -40.45 -15.83
N TYR A 100 20.00 -39.43 -16.10
CA TYR A 100 20.09 -38.12 -15.40
C TYR A 100 19.90 -38.20 -13.88
N VAL A 101 19.26 -39.27 -13.37
CA VAL A 101 19.16 -39.59 -11.94
C VAL A 101 20.54 -39.79 -11.29
N LYS A 102 21.53 -40.25 -12.06
CA LYS A 102 22.91 -40.50 -11.59
C LYS A 102 23.85 -39.31 -11.83
N LYS A 103 23.32 -38.13 -12.16
CA LYS A 103 24.15 -36.92 -12.35
C LYS A 103 24.77 -36.51 -11.01
N LYS A 104 26.02 -36.02 -11.04
CA LYS A 104 26.75 -35.58 -9.84
C LYS A 104 26.02 -34.51 -9.02
N SER A 105 25.31 -33.60 -9.70
CA SER A 105 24.54 -32.53 -9.09
C SER A 105 23.06 -32.88 -8.89
N TYR A 106 22.69 -34.16 -8.96
CA TYR A 106 21.33 -34.59 -8.69
C TYR A 106 20.98 -34.31 -7.22
N GLY A 107 19.87 -33.61 -6.99
CA GLY A 107 19.45 -33.16 -5.66
C GLY A 107 20.20 -31.93 -5.11
N GLN A 108 21.21 -31.41 -5.82
CA GLN A 108 21.91 -30.18 -5.42
C GLN A 108 21.27 -28.96 -6.08
N THR A 109 21.18 -27.85 -5.33
CA THR A 109 20.70 -26.58 -5.88
C THR A 109 21.77 -25.99 -6.81
N PRO A 110 21.42 -25.67 -8.06
CA PRO A 110 22.35 -25.01 -8.99
C PRO A 110 22.86 -23.66 -8.46
N GLU A 111 24.13 -23.35 -8.78
CA GLU A 111 24.82 -22.14 -8.32
C GLU A 111 24.07 -20.86 -8.70
N TYR A 112 23.53 -20.78 -9.92
CA TYR A 112 22.80 -19.59 -10.39
C TYR A 112 21.57 -19.26 -9.52
N LEU A 113 20.91 -20.26 -8.91
CA LEU A 113 19.80 -20.02 -8.00
C LEU A 113 20.27 -19.43 -6.67
N GLN A 114 21.45 -19.85 -6.19
CA GLN A 114 22.07 -19.28 -5.00
C GLN A 114 22.47 -17.82 -5.24
N GLN A 115 23.11 -17.55 -6.37
CA GLN A 115 23.47 -16.18 -6.78
C GLN A 115 22.24 -15.28 -6.86
N ARG A 116 21.15 -15.76 -7.48
CA ARG A 116 19.88 -15.02 -7.59
C ARG A 116 19.22 -14.75 -6.24
N LYS A 117 19.30 -15.71 -5.30
CA LYS A 117 18.80 -15.53 -3.94
C LYS A 117 19.59 -14.44 -3.19
N GLU A 118 20.91 -14.44 -3.35
CA GLU A 118 21.78 -13.45 -2.75
C GLU A 118 21.56 -12.04 -3.32
N GLU A 119 21.38 -11.94 -4.65
CA GLU A 119 21.03 -10.69 -5.32
C GLU A 119 19.68 -10.15 -4.84
N ALA A 120 18.66 -11.02 -4.73
CA ALA A 120 17.36 -10.64 -4.20
C ALA A 120 17.43 -10.15 -2.75
N ARG A 121 18.26 -10.79 -1.91
CA ARG A 121 18.49 -10.37 -0.53
C ARG A 121 19.16 -8.99 -0.47
N ARG A 122 20.24 -8.79 -1.25
CA ARG A 122 20.92 -7.48 -1.32
C ARG A 122 19.99 -6.36 -1.78
N ALA A 123 19.16 -6.62 -2.80
CA ALA A 123 18.19 -5.65 -3.28
C ALA A 123 17.14 -5.28 -2.21
N GLN A 124 16.71 -6.25 -1.38
CA GLN A 124 15.81 -5.98 -0.25
C GLN A 124 16.49 -5.11 0.82
N GLU A 125 17.71 -5.45 1.22
CA GLU A 125 18.49 -4.69 2.20
C GLU A 125 18.74 -3.25 1.73
N GLU A 126 19.07 -3.05 0.46
CA GLU A 126 19.26 -1.73 -0.15
C GLU A 126 17.96 -0.90 -0.12
N TYR A 127 16.83 -1.52 -0.45
CA TYR A 127 15.52 -0.88 -0.41
C TYR A 127 15.10 -0.49 1.01
N GLU A 128 15.30 -1.38 1.99
CA GLU A 128 15.04 -1.08 3.40
C GLU A 128 15.93 0.06 3.91
N ASN A 129 17.22 0.04 3.56
CA ASN A 129 18.16 1.10 3.91
C ASN A 129 17.76 2.45 3.27
N TYR A 130 17.29 2.44 2.02
CA TYR A 130 16.78 3.63 1.35
C TYR A 130 15.54 4.19 2.08
N ILE A 131 14.57 3.34 2.41
CA ILE A 131 13.38 3.74 3.18
C ILE A 131 13.80 4.33 4.53
N LYS A 132 14.71 3.67 5.26
CA LYS A 132 15.18 4.11 6.56
C LYS A 132 15.84 5.49 6.48
N LYS A 133 16.72 5.71 5.49
CA LYS A 133 17.36 7.01 5.26
C LYS A 133 16.32 8.09 4.90
N HIS A 134 15.38 7.78 4.02
CA HIS A 134 14.32 8.71 3.64
C HIS A 134 13.41 9.08 4.81
N LEU A 135 13.09 8.09 5.66
CA LEU A 135 12.31 8.30 6.87
C LEU A 135 13.10 9.15 7.89
N GLN A 136 14.39 8.89 8.05
CA GLN A 136 15.27 9.71 8.90
C GLN A 136 15.39 11.15 8.39
N GLN A 137 15.45 11.36 7.06
CA GLN A 137 15.50 12.69 6.47
C GLN A 137 14.18 13.46 6.61
N LYS A 138 13.05 12.76 6.50
CA LYS A 138 11.71 13.35 6.71
C LYS A 138 11.33 13.49 8.17
N ALA A 139 11.95 12.72 9.06
CA ALA A 139 11.75 12.87 10.49
C ALA A 139 12.31 14.22 10.93
N MET A 140 11.47 15.03 11.57
CA MET A 140 11.93 16.24 12.26
C MET A 140 13.06 15.85 13.22
N LYS A 141 14.16 16.60 13.20
CA LYS A 141 15.25 16.39 14.16
C LYS A 141 14.69 16.60 15.56
N HIS A 142 14.87 15.64 16.47
CA HIS A 142 14.54 15.85 17.87
C HIS A 142 15.80 16.21 18.65
N LEU A 143 15.65 17.00 19.69
CA LEU A 143 16.75 17.33 20.60
C LEU A 143 17.26 16.02 21.24
N SER A 144 18.58 15.84 21.29
CA SER A 144 19.15 14.72 22.06
C SER A 144 18.98 14.96 23.56
N GLU A 145 19.05 13.92 24.39
CA GLU A 145 18.95 14.08 25.85
C GLU A 145 20.11 14.94 26.39
N GLU A 146 21.31 14.82 25.81
CA GLU A 146 22.47 15.63 26.18
C GLU A 146 22.25 17.12 25.87
N GLU A 147 21.73 17.42 24.67
CA GLU A 147 21.37 18.78 24.27
C GLU A 147 20.25 19.33 25.17
N ARG A 148 19.25 18.50 25.51
CA ARG A 148 18.18 18.88 26.45
C ARG A 148 18.74 19.25 27.83
N GLU A 149 19.63 18.44 28.37
CA GLU A 149 20.26 18.70 29.67
C GLU A 149 21.12 19.97 29.63
N THR A 150 21.88 20.20 28.56
CA THR A 150 22.68 21.43 28.41
C THR A 150 21.80 22.68 28.41
N VAL A 151 20.69 22.66 27.67
CA VAL A 151 19.71 23.76 27.64
C VAL A 151 19.07 23.97 29.02
N LEU A 152 18.64 22.89 29.69
CA LEU A 152 18.07 22.98 31.05
C LEU A 152 19.06 23.55 32.06
N ARG A 153 20.33 23.14 32.01
CA ARG A 153 21.39 23.72 32.86
C ARG A 153 21.59 25.20 32.58
N GLY A 154 21.57 25.61 31.30
CA GLY A 154 21.65 27.01 30.90
C GLY A 154 20.50 27.84 31.46
N LEU A 155 19.25 27.38 31.29
CA LEU A 155 18.06 28.06 31.80
C LEU A 155 18.07 28.19 33.33
N LYS A 156 18.42 27.11 34.05
CA LYS A 156 18.55 27.12 35.52
C LYS A 156 19.66 28.06 36.02
N THR A 157 20.75 28.18 35.26
CA THR A 157 21.84 29.11 35.59
C THR A 157 21.39 30.56 35.42
N ASN A 158 20.74 30.88 34.29
CA ASN A 158 20.18 32.21 34.04
C ASN A 158 19.12 32.59 35.09
N TRP A 159 18.23 31.65 35.46
CA TRP A 159 17.26 31.88 36.52
C TRP A 159 17.95 32.20 37.85
N ARG A 160 19.02 31.47 38.21
CA ARG A 160 19.80 31.73 39.43
C ARG A 160 20.43 33.13 39.43
N GLU A 161 20.96 33.56 38.29
CA GLU A 161 21.54 34.90 38.13
C GLU A 161 20.49 36.00 38.28
N LEU A 162 19.34 35.88 37.62
CA LEU A 162 18.22 36.81 37.76
C LEU A 162 17.65 36.82 39.18
N HIS A 163 17.53 35.65 39.81
CA HIS A 163 17.07 35.54 41.18
C HIS A 163 18.05 36.18 42.16
N HIS A 164 19.37 36.05 41.94
CA HIS A 164 20.38 36.74 42.73
C HIS A 164 20.27 38.26 42.60
N GLN A 165 20.06 38.76 41.37
CA GLN A 165 19.80 40.19 41.14
C GLN A 165 18.52 40.65 41.84
N TYR A 166 17.46 39.84 41.81
CA TYR A 166 16.20 40.10 42.51
C TYR A 166 16.39 40.19 44.03
N GLN A 167 17.14 39.25 44.62
CA GLN A 167 17.47 39.26 46.04
C GLN A 167 18.32 40.47 46.46
N GLY A 168 19.17 40.97 45.56
CA GLY A 168 19.98 42.17 45.78
C GLY A 168 19.19 43.50 45.70
N LEU A 169 17.88 43.48 45.44
CA LEU A 169 17.08 44.70 45.44
C LEU A 169 16.92 45.29 46.85
N PRO A 170 16.96 46.63 47.01
CA PRO A 170 16.63 47.27 48.27
C PRO A 170 15.19 46.97 48.71
N PHE A 171 14.98 46.72 49.99
CA PHE A 171 13.65 46.48 50.59
C PHE A 171 12.67 47.62 50.29
N VAL A 172 13.16 48.87 50.27
CA VAL A 172 12.36 50.08 50.02
C VAL A 172 12.35 50.40 48.52
N THR A 173 11.18 50.24 47.89
CA THR A 173 10.95 50.38 46.43
C THR A 173 10.05 51.56 46.06
N ASP A 174 10.23 52.69 46.73
CA ASP A 174 9.32 53.84 46.63
C ASP A 174 9.39 54.59 45.28
N THR A 175 10.50 54.47 44.53
CA THR A 175 10.65 55.15 43.24
C THR A 175 10.14 54.30 42.08
N LEU A 176 9.46 54.94 41.12
CA LEU A 176 8.90 54.28 39.93
C LEU A 176 9.93 53.42 39.18
N ARG A 177 11.20 53.86 39.13
CA ARG A 177 12.30 53.11 38.51
C ARG A 177 12.62 51.81 39.25
N LYS A 178 12.62 51.83 40.59
CA LYS A 178 12.86 50.63 41.41
C LYS A 178 11.70 49.64 41.28
N LYS A 179 10.46 50.13 41.29
CA LYS A 179 9.26 49.31 41.05
C LYS A 179 9.27 48.64 39.69
N ARG A 180 9.53 49.40 38.61
CA ARG A 180 9.62 48.83 37.24
C ARG A 180 10.74 47.79 37.14
N ARG A 181 11.91 48.04 37.73
CA ARG A 181 13.02 47.07 37.72
C ARG A 181 12.63 45.75 38.40
N LYS A 182 11.93 45.82 39.53
CA LYS A 182 11.39 44.64 40.22
C LYS A 182 10.39 43.88 39.33
N GLU A 183 9.44 44.59 38.74
CA GLU A 183 8.42 43.99 37.86
C GLU A 183 9.02 43.30 36.64
N MET A 184 10.06 43.88 36.02
CA MET A 184 10.76 43.24 34.89
C MET A 184 11.46 41.95 35.33
N LEU A 185 12.20 41.97 36.46
CA LEU A 185 12.87 40.78 37.00
C LEU A 185 11.87 39.67 37.33
N GLU A 186 10.71 40.00 37.91
CA GLU A 186 9.64 39.02 38.18
C GLU A 186 9.03 38.44 36.91
N LEU A 187 8.86 39.25 35.87
CA LEU A 187 8.35 38.79 34.58
C LEU A 187 9.34 37.82 33.92
N ASP A 188 10.62 38.18 33.88
CA ASP A 188 11.67 37.39 33.28
C ASP A 188 11.87 36.06 34.04
N MET A 189 11.85 36.09 35.38
CA MET A 189 11.89 34.86 36.19
C MET A 189 10.69 33.94 35.91
N LYS A 190 9.48 34.50 35.83
CA LYS A 190 8.26 33.72 35.51
C LYS A 190 8.31 33.14 34.10
N GLN A 191 8.96 33.82 33.15
CA GLN A 191 9.15 33.29 31.81
C GLN A 191 10.10 32.09 31.84
N LEU A 192 11.26 32.22 32.50
CA LEU A 192 12.21 31.12 32.64
C LEU A 192 11.62 29.91 33.37
N GLU A 193 10.78 30.12 34.39
CA GLU A 193 10.07 29.04 35.08
C GLU A 193 9.15 28.26 34.14
N LYS A 194 8.40 28.96 33.28
CA LYS A 194 7.55 28.33 32.26
C LYS A 194 8.36 27.57 31.23
N ASP A 195 9.48 28.15 30.78
CA ASP A 195 10.34 27.52 29.76
C ASP A 195 11.03 26.26 30.31
N ILE A 196 11.48 26.30 31.58
CA ILE A 196 12.04 25.12 32.28
C ILE A 196 10.96 24.04 32.43
N ASP A 197 9.77 24.41 32.90
CA ASP A 197 8.65 23.47 33.09
C ASP A 197 8.21 22.82 31.75
N LEU A 198 8.18 23.59 30.66
CA LEU A 198 7.89 23.08 29.32
C LEU A 198 8.89 21.99 28.89
N ILE A 199 10.19 22.25 29.07
CA ILE A 199 11.26 21.32 28.67
C ILE A 199 11.35 20.12 29.64
N GLU A 200 11.04 20.31 30.92
CA GLU A 200 11.00 19.22 31.91
C GLU A 200 9.83 18.26 31.66
N ARG A 201 8.65 18.78 31.32
CA ARG A 201 7.46 17.95 31.01
C ARG A 201 7.60 17.18 29.70
N HIS A 202 8.23 17.76 28.68
CA HIS A 202 8.34 17.16 27.36
C HIS A 202 9.70 16.50 27.15
N LYS A 203 9.74 15.15 27.22
CA LYS A 203 10.95 14.36 26.98
C LYS A 203 11.40 14.38 25.51
N LEU A 204 10.47 14.47 24.57
CA LEU A 204 10.74 14.50 23.13
C LEU A 204 10.32 15.85 22.56
N ILE A 205 11.30 16.65 22.12
CA ILE A 205 11.09 17.97 21.52
C ILE A 205 11.62 17.92 20.08
N TYR A 206 10.75 18.20 19.12
CA TYR A 206 11.10 18.27 17.70
C TYR A 206 11.48 19.70 17.32
N ILE A 207 12.55 19.85 16.55
CA ILE A 207 13.08 21.11 16.08
C ILE A 207 12.78 21.21 14.59
N THR A 208 12.07 22.27 14.21
CA THR A 208 11.93 22.65 12.80
C THR A 208 13.25 23.33 12.39
N SER A 209 13.96 22.75 11.42
CA SER A 209 15.10 23.43 10.80
C SER A 209 14.55 24.40 9.75
N ASP A 210 14.59 25.70 10.03
CA ASP A 210 14.41 26.76 9.01
C ASP A 210 15.71 26.97 8.22
#